data_AF-A0A522V318-F1
#
_entry.id   AF-A0A522V318-F1
#
_cell.length_a   1.000
_cell.length_b   1.000
_cell.length_c   1.000
_cell.angle_alpha   90.00
_cell.angle_beta   90.00
_cell.angle_gamma   90.00
#
_symmetry.space_group_name_H-M   'P 1'
#
loop_
_entity.id
_entity.type
_entity.pdbx_description
1 polymer ?
#
loop_
_entity_poly.entity_id
_entity_poly.type
_entity_poly.pdbx_seq_one_letter_code
_entity_poly.pdbx_strand_id
1 'polypeptide(L)'
;MTKHKKNINFITVAVIILTFLLSCDPRYGFIESTFRLADESRLPIWFKIPLDYARKDLTMAIIFYSSPAGGNVKMALYGPAPENKKLMEEIGTNRYHPLTEKQNKGTYPRYIIITVNDIEEVFEHRGRNDIFYITDDPKLTSVLKQTKK
;
A
#
# COMPACT_ATOMS: atom_id res chain seq x y z
N MET A 1 -1.56 -37.06 -37.23
CA MET A 1 -1.67 -36.53 -35.85
C MET A 1 -0.28 -36.02 -35.43
N THR A 2 0.08 -34.80 -35.80
CA THR A 2 1.42 -34.22 -35.58
C THR A 2 1.48 -33.52 -34.21
N LYS A 3 2.26 -34.08 -33.29
CA LYS A 3 2.46 -33.57 -31.93
C LYS A 3 3.43 -32.40 -31.98
N HIS A 4 2.94 -31.16 -31.86
CA HIS A 4 3.79 -29.97 -31.85
C HIS A 4 4.43 -29.82 -30.45
N LYS A 5 5.69 -30.21 -30.33
CA LYS A 5 6.47 -30.08 -29.08
C LYS A 5 6.92 -28.61 -28.97
N LYS A 6 6.26 -27.83 -28.10
CA LYS A 6 6.67 -26.45 -27.81
C LYS A 6 8.03 -26.49 -27.10
N ASN A 7 9.09 -26.11 -27.82
CA ASN A 7 10.40 -25.88 -27.23
C ASN A 7 10.34 -24.59 -26.42
N ILE A 8 10.22 -24.73 -25.10
CA ILE A 8 10.33 -23.60 -24.17
C ILE A 8 11.78 -23.13 -24.23
N ASN A 9 11.99 -21.91 -24.72
CA ASN A 9 13.31 -21.35 -24.94
C ASN A 9 13.95 -21.05 -23.58
N PHE A 10 15.23 -21.41 -23.39
CA PHE A 10 15.94 -21.25 -22.10
C PHE A 10 15.91 -19.80 -21.60
N ILE A 11 15.93 -18.85 -22.53
CA ILE A 11 15.78 -17.41 -22.27
C ILE A 11 14.41 -17.09 -21.64
N THR A 12 13.34 -17.72 -22.11
CA THR A 12 12.00 -17.53 -21.55
C THR A 12 11.92 -18.02 -20.11
N VAL A 13 12.56 -19.15 -19.79
CA VAL A 13 12.63 -19.67 -18.40
C VAL A 13 13.45 -18.73 -17.51
N ALA A 14 14.60 -18.27 -17.99
CA ALA A 14 15.46 -17.35 -17.24
C ALA A 14 14.76 -16.00 -16.94
N VAL A 15 14.01 -15.45 -17.90
CA VAL A 15 13.24 -14.21 -17.72
C VAL A 15 12.12 -14.41 -16.68
N ILE A 16 11.40 -15.53 -16.74
CA ILE A 16 10.35 -15.85 -15.74
C ILE A 16 10.97 -15.93 -14.34
N ILE A 17 12.06 -16.66 -14.16
CA ILE A 17 12.74 -16.78 -12.85
C ILE A 17 13.20 -15.41 -12.34
N LEU A 18 13.79 -14.57 -13.21
CA LEU A 18 14.23 -13.24 -12.82
C LEU A 18 13.06 -12.35 -12.37
N THR A 19 11.91 -12.39 -13.05
CA THR A 19 10.72 -11.63 -12.64
C THR A 19 10.16 -12.08 -11.29
N PHE A 20 10.18 -13.38 -10.99
CA PHE A 20 9.78 -13.90 -9.68
C PHE A 20 10.71 -13.41 -8.56
N LEU A 21 12.02 -13.39 -8.79
CA LEU A 21 12.99 -12.92 -7.79
C LEU A 21 12.86 -11.42 -7.50
N LEU A 22 12.48 -10.60 -8.49
CA LEU A 22 12.25 -9.16 -8.30
C LEU A 22 10.97 -8.83 -7.51
N SER A 23 10.02 -9.76 -7.42
CA SER A 23 8.76 -9.58 -6.67
C SER A 23 8.90 -9.84 -5.16
N CYS A 24 10.03 -10.42 -4.75
CA CYS A 24 10.37 -10.70 -3.36
C CYS A 24 11.36 -9.63 -2.88
N ASP A 25 10.93 -8.72 -2.00
CA ASP A 25 11.87 -7.91 -1.24
C ASP A 25 12.27 -8.73 -0.01
N PRO A 26 13.54 -9.19 0.10
CA PRO A 26 13.97 -10.03 1.23
C PRO A 26 13.79 -9.35 2.59
N ARG A 27 13.59 -8.02 2.62
CA ARG A 27 13.34 -7.26 3.85
C ARG A 27 11.86 -7.25 4.25
N TYR A 28 10.93 -7.35 3.30
CA TYR A 28 9.50 -7.08 3.53
C TYR A 28 8.55 -8.20 3.10
N GLY A 29 9.00 -9.13 2.25
CA GLY A 29 8.22 -10.22 1.69
C GLY A 29 7.80 -9.98 0.23
N PHE A 30 6.67 -10.57 -0.16
CA PHE A 30 6.15 -10.47 -1.52
C PHE A 30 5.15 -9.32 -1.62
N ILE A 31 5.23 -8.54 -2.70
CA ILE A 31 4.20 -7.54 -2.99
C ILE A 31 2.87 -8.26 -3.20
N GLU A 32 1.89 -7.96 -2.34
CA GLU A 32 0.54 -8.50 -2.43
C GLU A 32 -0.36 -7.59 -3.26
N SER A 33 -0.24 -6.28 -3.05
CA SER A 33 -1.06 -5.30 -3.74
C SER A 33 -0.47 -3.90 -3.68
N THR A 34 -0.77 -3.12 -4.72
CA THR A 34 -0.37 -1.72 -4.85
C THR A 34 -1.62 -0.87 -5.02
N PHE A 35 -1.69 0.19 -4.24
CA PHE A 35 -2.75 1.18 -4.25
C PHE A 35 -2.16 2.59 -4.33
N ARG A 36 -3.03 3.56 -4.56
CA ARG A 36 -2.72 4.97 -4.43
C ARG A 36 -3.64 5.63 -3.41
N LEU A 37 -3.16 6.71 -2.81
CA LEU A 37 -4.02 7.59 -2.04
C LEU A 37 -4.81 8.51 -2.98
N ALA A 38 -6.08 8.74 -2.68
CA ALA A 38 -6.93 9.66 -3.43
C ALA A 38 -6.33 11.08 -3.44
N ASP A 39 -6.47 11.79 -4.56
CA ASP A 39 -5.87 13.10 -4.76
C ASP A 39 -6.49 14.15 -3.82
N GLU A 40 -7.78 14.00 -3.55
CA GLU A 40 -8.57 14.79 -2.59
C GLU A 40 -8.33 14.42 -1.12
N SER A 41 -7.71 13.26 -0.84
CA SER A 41 -7.38 12.86 0.53
C SER A 41 -6.16 13.64 1.04
N ARG A 42 -6.20 14.05 2.30
CA ARG A 42 -5.00 14.52 3.01
C ARG A 42 -3.93 13.43 3.04
N LEU A 43 -2.66 13.81 3.20
CA LEU A 43 -1.58 12.86 3.47
C LEU A 43 -1.69 12.30 4.91
N PRO A 44 -1.10 11.12 5.16
CA PRO A 44 -0.90 10.63 6.52
C PRO A 44 -0.04 11.62 7.32
N ILE A 45 -0.28 11.73 8.63
CA ILE A 45 0.31 12.78 9.47
C ILE A 45 1.84 12.65 9.63
N TRP A 46 2.39 11.47 9.36
CA TRP A 46 3.84 11.23 9.32
C TRP A 46 4.49 11.74 8.02
N PHE A 47 3.73 12.11 7.00
CA PHE A 47 4.24 12.78 5.81
C PHE A 47 4.03 14.29 5.89
N LYS A 48 5.09 15.05 5.63
CA LYS A 48 5.03 16.50 5.47
C LYS A 48 5.14 16.85 3.99
N ILE A 49 4.28 17.75 3.53
CA ILE A 49 4.38 18.30 2.18
C ILE A 49 5.65 19.15 2.12
N PRO A 50 6.61 18.86 1.21
CA PRO A 50 7.81 19.69 1.08
C PRO A 50 7.46 21.09 0.55
N LEU A 51 8.24 22.10 0.90
CA LEU A 51 7.92 23.52 0.73
C LEU A 51 7.53 23.91 -0.72
N ASP A 52 8.09 23.22 -1.71
CA ASP A 52 7.93 23.53 -3.13
C ASP A 52 6.75 22.81 -3.81
N TYR A 53 5.95 22.05 -3.05
CA TYR A 53 4.84 21.25 -3.60
C TYR A 53 3.51 21.62 -2.95
N ALA A 54 2.43 21.57 -3.71
CA ALA A 54 1.08 21.48 -3.17
C ALA A 54 0.65 20.00 -3.08
N ARG A 55 -0.34 19.70 -2.22
CA ARG A 55 -0.89 18.33 -2.09
C ARG A 55 -1.26 17.72 -3.45
N LYS A 56 -1.89 18.51 -4.33
CA LYS A 56 -2.35 18.08 -5.66
C LYS A 56 -1.23 17.70 -6.63
N ASP A 57 0.00 18.13 -6.37
CA ASP A 57 1.15 17.85 -7.23
C ASP A 57 1.84 16.53 -6.84
N LEU A 58 1.36 15.90 -5.76
CA LEU A 58 1.98 14.75 -5.13
C LEU A 58 1.14 13.49 -5.32
N THR A 59 1.81 12.38 -5.58
CA THR A 59 1.19 11.05 -5.64
C THR A 59 1.74 10.19 -4.50
N MET A 60 0.86 9.51 -3.77
CA MET A 60 1.27 8.53 -2.76
C MET A 60 0.93 7.12 -3.22
N ALA A 61 1.94 6.27 -3.29
CA ALA A 61 1.77 4.82 -3.48
C ALA A 61 1.74 4.12 -2.12
N ILE A 62 0.82 3.17 -1.96
CA ILE A 62 0.64 2.33 -0.77
C ILE A 62 0.81 0.88 -1.22
N ILE A 63 1.87 0.22 -0.77
CA ILE A 63 2.24 -1.13 -1.20
C ILE A 63 2.16 -2.07 -0.01
N PHE A 64 1.24 -3.03 -0.08
CA PHE A 64 1.11 -4.08 0.93
C PHE A 64 2.01 -5.24 0.57
N TYR A 65 2.75 -5.72 1.56
CA TYR A 65 3.58 -6.91 1.46
C TYR A 65 3.00 -8.02 2.33
N SER A 66 3.03 -9.23 1.79
CA SER A 66 2.77 -10.46 2.53
C SER A 66 4.08 -11.12 2.94
N SER A 67 4.22 -11.42 4.22
CA SER A 67 5.36 -12.17 4.74
C SER A 67 4.91 -13.13 5.85
N PRO A 68 5.65 -14.24 6.09
CA PRO A 68 5.36 -15.12 7.21
C PRO A 68 5.42 -14.42 8.59
N ALA A 69 6.13 -13.29 8.70
CA ALA A 69 6.28 -12.53 9.94
C ALA A 69 5.18 -11.48 10.18
N GLY A 70 4.25 -11.30 9.24
CA GLY A 70 3.18 -10.31 9.31
C GLY A 70 3.06 -9.41 8.08
N GLY A 71 2.04 -8.54 8.09
CA GLY A 71 1.76 -7.60 7.00
C GLY A 71 2.55 -6.30 7.15
N ASN A 72 3.45 -6.03 6.20
CA ASN A 72 4.16 -4.76 6.10
C ASN A 72 3.46 -3.86 5.07
N VAL A 73 3.51 -2.55 5.28
CA VAL A 73 3.06 -1.57 4.29
C VAL A 73 4.15 -0.56 4.04
N LYS A 74 4.50 -0.38 2.78
CA LYS A 74 5.36 0.71 2.34
C LYS A 74 4.51 1.82 1.75
N MET A 75 4.69 3.04 2.23
CA MET A 75 4.09 4.24 1.65
C MET A 75 5.20 5.09 1.06
N ALA A 76 5.07 5.49 -0.19
CA ALA A 76 6.05 6.33 -0.86
C ALA A 76 5.36 7.54 -1.48
N LEU A 77 5.90 8.72 -1.22
CA LEU A 77 5.44 10.00 -1.75
C LEU A 77 6.31 10.38 -2.94
N TYR A 78 5.68 10.70 -4.06
CA TYR A 78 6.31 11.07 -5.31
C TYR A 78 5.91 12.48 -5.71
N GLY A 79 6.87 13.22 -6.28
CA GLY A 79 6.64 14.49 -6.96
C GLY A 79 5.86 14.32 -8.27
N PRO A 80 5.58 15.42 -8.97
CA PRO A 80 4.80 15.41 -10.19
C PRO A 80 5.53 14.71 -11.35
N ALA A 81 4.76 14.33 -12.35
CA ALA A 81 5.27 13.90 -13.64
C ALA A 81 5.89 15.08 -14.41
N PRO A 82 6.86 14.85 -15.32
CA PRO A 82 7.35 13.53 -15.75
C PRO A 82 8.39 12.89 -14.81
N GLU A 83 9.02 13.66 -13.91
CA GLU A 83 10.15 13.19 -13.12
C GLU A 83 9.77 12.08 -12.14
N ASN A 84 8.54 12.12 -11.59
CA ASN A 84 8.02 11.16 -10.62
C ASN A 84 9.04 10.82 -9.53
N LYS A 85 9.78 11.84 -9.08
CA LYS A 85 10.88 11.66 -8.12
C LYS A 85 10.31 11.23 -6.78
N LYS A 86 10.83 10.13 -6.22
CA LYS A 86 10.50 9.73 -4.84
C LYS A 86 11.04 10.78 -3.87
N LEU A 87 10.15 11.40 -3.10
CA LEU A 87 10.47 12.46 -2.15
C LEU A 87 10.65 11.91 -0.74
N MET A 88 9.76 11.00 -0.33
CA MET A 88 9.73 10.42 1.01
C MET A 88 9.24 8.97 0.94
N GLU A 89 9.62 8.15 1.91
CA GLU A 89 9.17 6.77 2.04
C GLU A 89 9.07 6.43 3.53
N GLU A 90 7.97 5.80 3.93
CA GLU A 90 7.73 5.32 5.28
C GLU A 90 7.28 3.86 5.23
N ILE A 91 7.68 3.10 6.24
CA ILE A 91 7.34 1.69 6.37
C ILE A 91 6.60 1.51 7.68
N GLY A 92 5.46 0.85 7.59
CA GLY A 92 4.61 0.56 8.73
C GLY A 92 4.12 -0.87 8.74
N THR A 93 3.30 -1.16 9.74
CA THR A 93 2.50 -2.38 9.80
C THR A 93 1.05 -2.05 9.53
N ASN A 94 0.24 -3.07 9.23
CA ASN A 94 -1.19 -2.88 9.08
C ASN A 94 -2.00 -3.94 9.82
N ARG A 95 -3.24 -3.56 10.14
CA ARG A 95 -4.26 -4.46 10.66
C ARG A 95 -5.63 -4.05 10.12
N TYR A 96 -6.56 -5.00 10.06
CA TYR A 96 -7.93 -4.65 9.76
C TYR A 96 -8.54 -3.84 10.92
N HIS A 97 -9.35 -2.85 10.56
CA HIS A 97 -10.18 -2.16 11.54
C HIS A 97 -11.24 -3.13 12.09
N PRO A 98 -11.66 -3.03 13.37
CA PRO A 98 -12.64 -3.96 13.97
C PRO A 98 -13.98 -4.04 13.22
N LEU A 99 -14.43 -2.95 12.58
CA LEU A 99 -15.62 -2.99 11.70
C LEU A 99 -15.39 -3.88 10.47
N THR A 100 -14.21 -3.80 9.86
CA THR A 100 -13.83 -4.65 8.72
C THR A 100 -13.69 -6.11 9.11
N GLU A 101 -13.27 -6.39 10.35
CA GLU A 101 -13.17 -7.75 10.87
C GLU A 101 -14.54 -8.38 11.17
N LYS A 102 -15.51 -7.57 11.61
CA LYS A 102 -16.89 -8.00 11.86
C LYS A 102 -17.68 -8.27 10.59
N GLN A 103 -17.31 -7.64 9.47
CA GLN A 103 -17.92 -7.89 8.17
C GLN A 103 -17.13 -8.94 7.38
N ASN A 104 -17.74 -9.47 6.31
CA ASN A 104 -17.01 -10.30 5.37
C ASN A 104 -15.92 -9.46 4.67
N LYS A 105 -14.66 -9.91 4.69
CA LYS A 105 -13.48 -9.22 4.11
C LYS A 105 -13.60 -8.88 2.61
N GLY A 106 -14.57 -9.46 1.90
CA GLY A 106 -14.92 -9.11 0.51
C GLY A 106 -15.92 -7.95 0.37
N THR A 107 -16.45 -7.42 1.47
CA THR A 107 -17.47 -6.35 1.50
C THR A 107 -16.81 -4.99 1.63
N TYR A 108 -17.35 -3.99 0.94
CA TYR A 108 -16.90 -2.61 0.97
C TYR A 108 -17.94 -1.71 1.66
N PRO A 109 -17.53 -0.58 2.27
CA PRO A 109 -16.14 -0.12 2.43
C PRO A 109 -15.32 -1.00 3.37
N ARG A 110 -14.00 -1.05 3.16
CA ARG A 110 -13.03 -1.70 4.07
C ARG A 110 -12.16 -0.65 4.71
N TYR A 111 -11.92 -0.82 5.99
CA TYR A 111 -11.06 0.04 6.78
C TYR A 111 -9.84 -0.75 7.24
N ILE A 112 -8.67 -0.19 6.97
CA ILE A 112 -7.36 -0.70 7.39
C ILE A 112 -6.75 0.34 8.31
N ILE A 113 -6.15 -0.11 9.41
CA ILE A 113 -5.35 0.74 10.28
C ILE A 113 -3.90 0.50 9.90
N ILE A 114 -3.19 1.57 9.55
CA ILE A 114 -1.75 1.56 9.29
C ILE A 114 -1.05 2.23 10.47
N THR A 115 0.02 1.62 10.93
CA THR A 115 0.84 2.13 12.05
C THR A 115 2.25 2.43 11.57
N VAL A 116 2.70 3.68 11.75
CA VAL A 116 4.08 4.13 11.50
C VAL A 116 4.58 4.85 12.75
N ASN A 117 5.73 4.44 13.30
CA ASN A 117 6.32 5.05 14.51
C ASN A 117 5.30 5.25 15.66
N ASP A 118 4.53 4.21 15.98
CA ASP A 118 3.46 4.19 17.01
C ASP A 118 2.29 5.16 16.78
N ILE A 119 2.22 5.78 15.61
CA ILE A 119 1.09 6.59 15.17
C ILE A 119 0.20 5.73 14.27
N GLU A 120 -1.08 5.62 14.63
CA GLU A 120 -2.07 4.90 13.82
C GLU A 120 -2.95 5.88 13.04
N GLU A 121 -3.31 5.52 11.81
CA GLU A 121 -4.36 6.19 11.03
C GLU A 121 -5.26 5.18 10.30
N VAL A 122 -6.51 5.58 10.04
CA VAL A 122 -7.50 4.75 9.35
C VAL A 122 -7.52 5.09 7.86
N PHE A 123 -7.31 4.06 7.05
CA PHE A 123 -7.40 4.09 5.60
C PHE A 123 -8.69 3.39 5.16
N GLU A 124 -9.55 4.11 4.45
CA GLU A 124 -10.80 3.63 3.87
C GLU A 124 -10.60 3.24 2.40
N HIS A 125 -10.99 2.03 2.06
CA HIS A 125 -11.08 1.50 0.70
C HIS A 125 -12.56 1.37 0.35
N ARG A 126 -13.06 2.21 -0.57
CA ARG A 126 -14.52 2.35 -0.80
C ARG A 126 -15.11 1.33 -1.77
N GLY A 127 -14.31 0.67 -2.58
CA GLY A 127 -14.79 -0.26 -3.60
C GLY A 127 -13.67 -1.11 -4.18
N ARG A 128 -13.94 -1.90 -5.22
CA ARG A 128 -12.92 -2.72 -5.90
C ARG A 128 -12.10 -1.87 -6.87
N ASN A 129 -11.35 -0.91 -6.34
CA ASN A 129 -10.43 -0.06 -7.11
C ASN A 129 -9.05 -0.04 -6.43
N ASP A 130 -8.16 0.82 -6.89
CA ASP A 130 -6.81 0.97 -6.37
C ASP A 130 -6.69 2.21 -5.45
N ILE A 131 -7.80 2.74 -4.93
CA ILE A 131 -7.82 4.03 -4.23
C ILE A 131 -8.14 3.84 -2.75
N PHE A 132 -7.26 4.38 -1.90
CA PHE A 132 -7.53 4.59 -0.48
C PHE A 132 -7.77 6.05 -0.16
N TYR A 133 -8.55 6.27 0.91
CA TYR A 133 -8.82 7.55 1.53
C TYR A 133 -8.35 7.51 2.97
N ILE A 134 -7.85 8.61 3.52
CA ILE A 134 -7.72 8.73 4.98
C ILE A 134 -9.05 9.25 5.52
N THR A 135 -9.52 8.64 6.61
CA THR A 135 -10.75 9.07 7.28
C THR A 135 -10.46 9.63 8.66
N ASP A 136 -11.06 10.79 8.93
CA ASP A 136 -11.06 11.45 10.23
C ASP A 136 -12.39 11.24 10.99
N ASP A 137 -13.28 10.37 10.48
CA ASP A 137 -14.56 10.07 11.14
C ASP A 137 -14.30 9.57 12.58
N PRO A 138 -14.76 10.30 13.63
CA PRO A 138 -14.55 9.91 15.01
C PRO A 138 -15.03 8.50 15.34
N LYS A 139 -16.07 8.01 14.64
CA LYS A 139 -16.58 6.65 14.83
C LYS A 139 -15.56 5.61 14.42
N LEU A 140 -14.78 5.88 13.38
CA LEU A 140 -13.72 5.01 12.88
C LEU A 140 -12.40 5.23 13.63
N THR A 141 -12.07 6.46 14.00
CA THR A 141 -10.79 6.75 14.67
C THR A 141 -10.79 6.47 16.18
N SER A 142 -11.97 6.27 16.80
CA SER A 142 -12.08 5.96 18.23
C SER A 142 -11.35 4.70 18.70
N VAL A 143 -11.06 3.75 17.79
CA VAL A 143 -10.38 2.48 18.11
C VAL A 143 -8.85 2.54 18.00
N LEU A 144 -8.32 3.70 17.57
CA LEU A 144 -6.89 3.88 17.43
C LEU A 144 -6.23 3.90 18.81
N LYS A 145 -5.04 3.33 18.89
CA LYS A 145 -4.21 3.43 20.08
C LYS A 145 -3.89 4.91 20.30
N GLN A 146 -4.40 5.49 21.38
CA GLN A 146 -4.05 6.85 21.76
C GLN A 146 -2.55 6.90 22.05
N THR A 147 -1.80 7.63 21.24
CA THR A 147 -0.40 7.92 21.55
C THR A 147 -0.39 8.75 22.83
N LYS A 148 0.21 8.23 23.92
CA LYS A 148 0.52 9.07 25.08
C LYS A 148 1.48 10.16 24.59
N LYS A 149 1.01 11.41 24.58
CA LYS A 149 1.88 12.59 24.44
C LYS A 149 2.86 12.65 25.60
#